data_AF-A0A1I3HEY4-F1
#
_entry.id   AF-A0A1I3HEY4-F1
#
_cell.length_a   1.000
_cell.length_b   1.000
_cell.length_c   1.000
_cell.angle_alpha   90.00
_cell.angle_beta   90.00
_cell.angle_gamma   90.00
#
_symmetry.space_group_name_H-M   'P 1'
#
loop_
_entity.id
_entity.type
_entity.pdbx_description
1 polymer ?
#
loop_
_entity_poly.entity_id
_entity_poly.type
_entity_poly.pdbx_seq_one_letter_code
_entity_poly.pdbx_strand_id
1 'polypeptide(L)'
;MSTVHPSSMLVTKKSPSLRVASQSVKTPTATIPFKSDTQRLDRDLTSLLDSLIGQYVHLVSSDELARIDAETFVNWLAEQSSIDVEQRDLVACLFSRHSVESISLSKRLVQARFEELAMRGMQRWQRRMLKSGTEIELNPTHVWATLQTRLLLETTEPLPAEVLFFQVAGEVQTAVIETELAPVLKSLNRGALPTRMVLRHLDAALGDRWLDRLQELLALKILAIK
;
A
#
# COMPACT_ATOMS: atom_id res chain seq x y z
N MET A 1 -18.76 38.07 61.07
CA MET A 1 -19.65 38.92 60.26
C MET A 1 -18.79 39.96 59.57
N SER A 2 -18.59 39.81 58.25
CA SER A 2 -18.16 40.85 57.31
C SER A 2 -18.31 40.24 55.92
N THR A 3 -19.40 40.62 55.26
CA THR A 3 -19.80 40.22 53.91
C THR A 3 -19.18 41.19 52.91
N VAL A 4 -18.37 40.67 51.98
CA VAL A 4 -17.90 41.43 50.81
C VAL A 4 -18.44 40.75 49.56
N HIS A 5 -19.35 41.45 48.89
CA HIS A 5 -19.81 41.14 47.54
C HIS A 5 -18.74 41.50 46.50
N PRO A 6 -18.58 40.71 45.43
CA PRO A 6 -18.06 41.21 44.17
C PRO A 6 -19.20 41.44 43.17
N SER A 7 -19.37 42.71 42.80
CA SER A 7 -20.23 43.15 41.70
C SER A 7 -19.59 42.85 40.34
N SER A 8 -20.47 42.39 39.45
CA SER A 8 -20.28 42.20 38.01
C SER A 8 -19.82 43.49 37.30
N MET A 9 -18.81 43.38 36.44
CA MET A 9 -18.64 44.27 35.29
C MET A 9 -18.37 43.43 34.03
N LEU A 10 -19.40 43.38 33.19
CA LEU A 10 -19.36 42.97 31.79
C LEU A 10 -18.48 43.95 31.00
N VAL A 11 -17.40 43.45 30.43
CA VAL A 11 -16.67 44.11 29.33
C VAL A 11 -16.72 43.19 28.13
N THR A 12 -17.62 43.53 27.20
CA THR A 12 -17.68 42.98 25.84
C THR A 12 -16.48 43.48 25.04
N LYS A 13 -15.46 42.63 24.85
CA LYS A 13 -14.43 42.87 23.83
C LYS A 13 -14.76 42.06 22.57
N LYS A 14 -14.97 42.82 21.50
CA LYS A 14 -15.14 42.39 20.11
C LYS A 14 -14.06 41.41 19.69
N SER A 15 -14.50 40.41 18.94
CA SER A 15 -13.73 39.43 18.19
C SER A 15 -12.58 40.06 17.38
N PRO A 16 -11.37 39.49 17.43
CA PRO A 16 -10.50 39.46 16.27
C PRO A 16 -10.89 38.24 15.45
N SER A 17 -11.45 38.51 14.27
CA SER A 17 -11.69 37.54 13.21
C SER A 17 -10.38 36.82 12.86
N LEU A 18 -10.20 35.60 13.37
CA LEU A 18 -9.18 34.68 12.87
C LEU A 18 -9.60 34.30 11.44
N ARG A 19 -8.99 34.98 10.46
CA ARG A 19 -8.91 34.45 9.10
C ARG A 19 -8.24 33.08 9.22
N VAL A 20 -9.05 32.03 9.07
CA VAL A 20 -8.58 30.71 8.69
C VAL A 20 -7.92 30.91 7.33
N ALA A 21 -6.61 31.16 7.35
CA ALA A 21 -5.79 30.90 6.19
C ALA A 21 -5.91 29.40 5.96
N SER A 22 -6.60 29.04 4.88
CA SER A 22 -6.60 27.71 4.28
C SER A 22 -5.16 27.37 3.87
N GLN A 23 -4.31 27.09 4.85
CA GLN A 23 -3.04 26.45 4.61
C GLN A 23 -3.35 24.98 4.48
N SER A 24 -3.41 24.55 3.22
CA SER A 24 -3.29 23.18 2.76
C SER A 24 -2.28 22.45 3.63
N VAL A 25 -2.77 21.74 4.64
CA VAL A 25 -1.98 20.78 5.41
C VAL A 25 -1.54 19.75 4.38
N LYS A 26 -0.24 19.74 4.09
CA LYS A 26 0.39 18.77 3.21
C LYS A 26 0.02 17.38 3.72
N THR A 27 -0.81 16.70 2.96
CA THR A 27 -1.14 15.28 3.12
C THR A 27 0.18 14.49 3.18
N PRO A 28 0.48 13.76 4.26
CA PRO A 28 1.62 12.86 4.28
C PRO A 28 1.28 11.64 3.44
N THR A 29 2.14 11.37 2.46
CA THR A 29 2.22 10.20 1.57
C THR A 29 0.87 9.65 1.08
N ALA A 30 0.39 10.26 0.01
CA ALA A 30 -0.69 9.74 -0.81
C ALA A 30 -0.36 8.32 -1.28
N THR A 31 -1.39 7.49 -1.51
CA THR A 31 -1.36 6.48 -2.57
C THR A 31 -0.60 7.11 -3.74
N ILE A 32 0.65 6.71 -3.96
CA ILE A 32 1.45 7.31 -5.00
C ILE A 32 0.76 6.89 -6.29
N PRO A 33 0.18 7.80 -7.08
CA PRO A 33 -0.38 7.42 -8.36
C PRO A 33 0.77 6.78 -9.14
N PHE A 34 0.59 5.51 -9.53
CA PHE A 34 1.45 4.89 -10.52
C PHE A 34 1.50 5.87 -11.72
N LYS A 35 2.69 6.24 -12.19
CA LYS A 35 2.80 7.14 -13.36
C LYS A 35 1.97 6.56 -14.49
N SER A 36 0.79 7.15 -14.73
CA SER A 36 0.01 6.92 -15.94
C SER A 36 0.72 7.48 -17.17
N ASP A 37 1.77 8.29 -16.95
CA ASP A 37 2.73 8.76 -17.95
C ASP A 37 3.67 7.62 -18.41
N THR A 38 3.04 6.60 -18.97
CA THR A 38 3.65 5.62 -19.88
C THR A 38 4.18 6.28 -21.16
N GLN A 39 3.91 7.57 -21.38
CA GLN A 39 4.43 8.35 -22.51
C GLN A 39 5.96 8.53 -22.50
N ARG A 40 6.65 8.20 -21.39
CA ARG A 40 8.11 8.14 -21.29
C ARG A 40 8.66 6.74 -21.03
N LEU A 41 7.87 5.69 -21.25
CA LEU A 41 8.48 4.38 -21.52
C LEU A 41 9.18 4.54 -22.88
N ASP A 42 10.51 4.55 -22.81
CA ASP A 42 11.37 4.85 -23.94
C ASP A 42 11.01 3.94 -25.13
N ARG A 43 11.15 4.44 -26.37
CA ARG A 43 10.98 3.59 -27.57
C ARG A 43 11.85 2.34 -27.51
N ASP A 44 12.98 2.46 -26.82
CA ASP A 44 13.96 1.41 -26.58
C ASP A 44 13.41 0.30 -25.67
N LEU A 45 12.51 0.63 -24.74
CA LEU A 45 11.88 -0.32 -23.83
C LEU A 45 10.79 -1.14 -24.52
N THR A 46 9.96 -0.50 -25.33
CA THR A 46 8.93 -1.19 -26.12
C THR A 46 9.56 -2.11 -27.16
N SER A 47 10.60 -1.62 -27.85
CA SER A 47 11.31 -2.43 -28.85
C SER A 47 12.09 -3.60 -28.25
N LEU A 48 12.61 -3.45 -27.03
CA LEU A 48 13.18 -4.57 -26.29
C LEU A 48 12.13 -5.60 -25.89
N LEU A 49 10.97 -5.16 -25.37
CA LEU A 49 9.86 -6.05 -25.05
C LEU A 49 9.39 -6.82 -26.27
N ASP A 50 9.23 -6.16 -27.42
CA ASP A 50 8.87 -6.80 -28.68
C ASP A 50 9.92 -7.84 -29.10
N SER A 51 11.20 -7.53 -28.93
CA SER A 51 12.31 -8.47 -29.18
C SER A 51 12.26 -9.69 -28.26
N LEU A 52 12.02 -9.48 -26.95
CA LEU A 52 11.93 -10.55 -25.97
C LEU A 52 10.68 -11.41 -26.16
N ILE A 53 9.54 -10.81 -26.53
CA ILE A 53 8.32 -11.52 -26.93
C ILE A 53 8.62 -12.39 -28.16
N GLY A 54 9.29 -11.84 -29.18
CA GLY A 54 9.69 -12.59 -30.37
C GLY A 54 10.58 -13.79 -30.03
N GLN A 55 11.58 -13.58 -29.16
CA GLN A 55 12.45 -14.66 -28.69
C GLN A 55 11.68 -15.76 -27.94
N TYR A 56 10.77 -15.38 -27.06
CA TYR A 56 9.94 -16.32 -26.31
C TYR A 56 9.01 -17.11 -27.23
N VAL A 57 8.31 -16.45 -28.15
CA VAL A 57 7.42 -17.10 -29.13
C VAL A 57 8.17 -18.11 -29.99
N HIS A 58 9.44 -17.86 -30.31
CA HIS A 58 10.28 -18.81 -31.02
C HIS A 58 10.74 -20.01 -30.18
N LEU A 59 10.76 -19.88 -28.85
CA LEU A 59 11.16 -20.94 -27.93
C LEU A 59 10.01 -21.92 -27.63
N VAL A 60 8.78 -21.42 -27.66
CA VAL A 60 7.57 -22.18 -27.34
C VAL A 60 7.04 -22.90 -28.58
N SER A 61 6.70 -24.19 -28.45
CA SER A 61 6.17 -24.98 -29.57
C SER A 61 4.78 -24.50 -30.01
N SER A 62 4.35 -24.79 -31.24
CA SER A 62 3.03 -24.33 -31.75
C SER A 62 1.83 -24.79 -30.93
N ASP A 63 1.92 -25.96 -30.29
CA ASP A 63 0.87 -26.49 -29.43
C ASP A 63 0.85 -25.81 -28.05
N GLU A 64 2.00 -25.37 -27.56
CA GLU A 64 2.13 -24.57 -26.33
C GLU A 64 1.82 -23.09 -26.58
N LEU A 65 1.97 -22.59 -27.81
CA LEU A 65 1.59 -21.24 -28.22
C LEU A 65 0.07 -20.99 -28.02
N ALA A 66 -0.76 -22.02 -28.15
CA ALA A 66 -2.20 -21.94 -27.85
C ALA A 66 -2.48 -21.83 -26.33
N ARG A 67 -1.47 -22.06 -25.49
CA ARG A 67 -1.50 -22.00 -24.02
C ARG A 67 -0.52 -20.97 -23.47
N ILE A 68 -0.07 -19.99 -24.27
CA ILE A 68 0.80 -18.92 -23.77
C ILE A 68 0.14 -18.28 -22.56
N ASP A 69 0.69 -18.61 -21.41
CA ASP A 69 0.32 -18.02 -20.16
C ASP A 69 1.24 -16.82 -19.96
N ALA A 70 0.64 -15.66 -19.69
CA ALA A 70 1.37 -14.47 -19.29
C ALA A 70 2.29 -14.79 -18.10
N GLU A 71 1.90 -15.71 -17.22
CA GLU A 71 2.74 -16.20 -16.12
C GLU A 71 4.00 -16.90 -16.63
N THR A 72 3.90 -17.77 -17.64
CA THR A 72 5.06 -18.49 -18.19
C THR A 72 6.02 -17.54 -18.91
N PHE A 73 5.49 -16.56 -19.65
CA PHE A 73 6.31 -15.54 -20.30
C PHE A 73 7.07 -14.67 -19.30
N VAL A 74 6.39 -14.22 -18.24
CA VAL A 74 7.00 -13.36 -17.21
C VAL A 74 8.05 -14.15 -16.40
N ASN A 75 7.81 -15.43 -16.11
CA ASN A 75 8.80 -16.30 -15.48
C ASN A 75 10.04 -16.47 -16.38
N TRP A 76 9.84 -16.73 -17.67
CA TRP A 76 10.94 -16.82 -18.63
C TRP A 76 11.75 -15.52 -18.73
N LEU A 77 11.08 -14.36 -18.71
CA LEU A 77 11.72 -13.05 -18.69
C LEU A 77 12.62 -12.86 -17.47
N ALA A 78 12.16 -13.30 -16.29
CA ALA A 78 12.93 -13.18 -15.05
C ALA A 78 14.21 -14.03 -15.06
N GLU A 79 14.25 -15.11 -15.87
CA GLU A 79 15.42 -15.98 -16.04
C GLU A 79 16.45 -15.44 -17.05
N GLN A 80 16.10 -14.42 -17.85
CA GLN A 80 17.03 -13.85 -18.81
C GLN A 80 18.10 -13.01 -18.11
N SER A 81 19.37 -13.37 -18.31
CA SER A 81 20.51 -12.70 -17.67
C SER A 81 20.80 -11.30 -18.23
N SER A 82 20.27 -10.98 -19.42
CA SER A 82 20.56 -9.76 -20.18
C SER A 82 19.68 -8.56 -19.83
N ILE A 83 18.65 -8.72 -18.98
CA ILE A 83 17.80 -7.58 -18.60
C ILE A 83 18.47 -6.69 -17.56
N ASP A 84 18.39 -5.38 -17.76
CA ASP A 84 18.92 -4.39 -16.83
C ASP A 84 18.07 -4.26 -15.56
N VAL A 85 18.53 -3.45 -14.61
CA VAL A 85 17.88 -3.31 -13.30
C VAL A 85 16.50 -2.64 -13.42
N GLU A 86 16.32 -1.72 -14.36
CA GLU A 86 15.05 -1.04 -14.60
C GLU A 86 14.00 -1.97 -15.22
N GLN A 87 14.44 -2.81 -16.16
CA GLN A 87 13.63 -3.85 -16.78
C GLN A 87 13.24 -4.93 -15.77
N ARG A 88 14.12 -5.31 -14.85
CA ARG A 88 13.78 -6.21 -13.74
C ARG A 88 12.69 -5.65 -12.85
N ASP A 89 12.74 -4.36 -12.54
CA ASP A 89 11.69 -3.69 -11.76
C ASP A 89 10.34 -3.71 -12.52
N LEU A 90 10.36 -3.46 -13.83
CA LEU A 90 9.16 -3.55 -14.68
C LEU A 90 8.57 -4.97 -14.69
N VAL A 91 9.39 -5.99 -14.88
CA VAL A 91 8.99 -7.41 -14.84
C VAL A 91 8.41 -7.75 -13.46
N ALA A 92 9.06 -7.33 -12.38
CA ALA A 92 8.59 -7.54 -11.01
C ALA A 92 7.22 -6.89 -10.77
N CYS A 93 6.99 -5.68 -11.29
CA CYS A 93 5.70 -5.01 -11.24
C CYS A 93 4.61 -5.77 -12.00
N LEU A 94 4.88 -6.18 -13.24
CA LEU A 94 3.92 -6.93 -14.07
C LEU A 94 3.56 -8.26 -13.40
N PHE A 95 4.56 -9.02 -12.96
CA PHE A 95 4.37 -10.28 -12.23
C PHE A 95 3.53 -10.09 -10.98
N SER A 96 3.83 -9.06 -10.19
CA SER A 96 3.14 -8.79 -8.93
C SER A 96 1.68 -8.41 -9.16
N ARG A 97 1.39 -7.59 -10.18
CA ARG A 97 0.01 -7.23 -10.55
C ARG A 97 -0.80 -8.45 -10.98
N HIS A 98 -0.26 -9.26 -11.89
CA HIS A 98 -0.90 -10.50 -12.34
C HIS A 98 -1.13 -11.47 -11.17
N SER A 99 -0.14 -11.61 -10.28
CA SER A 99 -0.25 -12.46 -9.10
C SER A 99 -1.34 -11.99 -8.14
N VAL A 100 -1.47 -10.68 -7.89
CA VAL A 100 -2.57 -10.12 -7.08
C VAL A 100 -3.92 -10.44 -7.71
N GLU A 101 -4.07 -10.25 -9.03
CA GLU A 101 -5.30 -10.59 -9.76
C GLU A 101 -5.65 -12.08 -9.64
N SER A 102 -4.68 -12.97 -9.83
CA SER A 102 -4.84 -14.42 -9.69
C SER A 102 -5.25 -14.82 -8.26
N ILE A 103 -4.60 -14.26 -7.23
CA ILE A 103 -4.96 -14.46 -5.82
C ILE A 103 -6.40 -13.98 -5.57
N SER A 104 -6.80 -12.86 -6.15
CA SER A 104 -8.14 -12.31 -5.98
C SER A 104 -9.21 -13.21 -6.56
N LEU A 105 -8.96 -13.73 -7.76
CA LEU A 105 -9.87 -14.65 -8.44
C LEU A 105 -10.06 -15.93 -7.63
N SER A 106 -9.00 -16.47 -7.03
CA SER A 106 -9.07 -17.66 -6.19
C SER A 106 -9.63 -17.39 -4.78
N LYS A 107 -9.48 -16.17 -4.24
CA LYS A 107 -9.89 -15.80 -2.87
C LYS A 107 -11.02 -14.76 -2.80
N ARG A 108 -11.89 -14.68 -3.81
CA ARG A 108 -12.97 -13.66 -3.89
C ARG A 108 -13.79 -13.49 -2.61
N LEU A 109 -14.18 -14.59 -1.96
CA LEU A 109 -14.97 -14.53 -0.72
C LEU A 109 -14.18 -13.93 0.46
N VAL A 110 -12.89 -14.27 0.57
CA VAL A 110 -12.01 -13.74 1.62
C VAL A 110 -11.78 -12.25 1.39
N GLN A 111 -11.54 -11.84 0.14
CA GLN A 111 -11.40 -10.45 -0.25
C GLN A 111 -12.68 -9.64 0.06
N ALA A 112 -13.85 -10.13 -0.33
CA ALA A 112 -15.12 -9.44 -0.07
C ALA A 112 -15.36 -9.23 1.44
N ARG A 113 -15.02 -10.24 2.26
CA ARG A 113 -15.09 -10.13 3.72
C ARG A 113 -14.10 -9.12 4.28
N PHE A 114 -12.86 -9.13 3.78
CA PHE A 114 -11.85 -8.15 4.16
C PHE A 114 -12.31 -6.72 3.82
N GLU A 115 -12.87 -6.50 2.63
CA GLU A 115 -13.39 -5.18 2.23
C GLU A 115 -14.54 -4.71 3.13
N GLU A 116 -15.45 -5.60 3.53
CA GLU A 116 -16.49 -5.31 4.52
C GLU A 116 -15.89 -4.87 5.86
N LEU A 117 -14.85 -5.58 6.33
CA LEU A 117 -14.14 -5.24 7.56
C LEU A 117 -13.41 -3.90 7.44
N ALA A 118 -12.68 -3.67 6.34
CA ALA A 118 -11.94 -2.44 6.09
C ALA A 118 -12.85 -1.21 6.04
N MET A 119 -13.99 -1.28 5.33
CA MET A 119 -14.97 -0.19 5.26
C MET A 119 -15.50 0.22 6.63
N ARG A 120 -15.75 -0.78 7.49
CA ARG A 120 -16.29 -0.55 8.84
C ARG A 120 -15.19 -0.29 9.88
N GLY A 121 -13.95 -0.66 9.58
CA GLY A 121 -12.79 -0.63 10.47
C GLY A 121 -12.45 0.80 10.87
N MET A 122 -12.40 1.73 9.92
CA MET A 122 -12.04 3.13 10.19
C MET A 122 -13.04 3.82 11.14
N GLN A 123 -14.34 3.57 10.98
CA GLN A 123 -15.38 4.12 11.87
C GLN A 123 -15.38 3.49 13.28
N ARG A 124 -14.84 2.27 13.39
CA ARG A 124 -14.77 1.49 14.63
C ARG A 124 -13.45 1.65 15.36
N TRP A 125 -12.39 1.99 14.64
CA TRP A 125 -11.02 2.20 15.12
C TRP A 125 -10.98 3.02 16.41
N GLN A 126 -11.54 4.23 16.36
CA GLN A 126 -11.54 5.17 17.49
C GLN A 126 -12.28 4.65 18.72
N ARG A 127 -13.22 3.70 18.56
CA ARG A 127 -14.09 3.21 19.64
C ARG A 127 -13.72 1.83 20.17
N ARG A 128 -12.99 1.01 19.40
CA ARG A 128 -12.77 -0.42 19.70
C ARG A 128 -11.33 -0.78 20.02
N MET A 129 -10.38 0.14 19.80
CA MET A 129 -8.95 -0.11 20.01
C MET A 129 -8.58 -0.65 21.40
N LEU A 130 -9.39 -0.32 22.40
CA LEU A 130 -9.18 -0.72 23.79
C LEU A 130 -9.96 -1.98 24.21
N LYS A 131 -10.74 -2.59 23.32
CA LYS A 131 -11.50 -3.80 23.64
C LYS A 131 -10.62 -5.03 23.45
N SER A 132 -10.56 -5.88 24.46
CA SER A 132 -9.89 -7.17 24.38
C SER A 132 -10.48 -8.02 23.25
N GLY A 133 -9.62 -8.64 22.45
CA GLY A 133 -10.01 -9.61 21.42
C GLY A 133 -10.15 -9.06 19.99
N THR A 134 -9.85 -7.79 19.72
CA THR A 134 -9.75 -7.32 18.33
C THR A 134 -8.47 -7.82 17.68
N GLU A 135 -8.57 -8.18 16.40
CA GLU A 135 -7.45 -8.63 15.58
C GLU A 135 -7.25 -7.65 14.42
N ILE A 136 -5.99 -7.42 14.06
CA ILE A 136 -5.61 -6.72 12.83
C ILE A 136 -5.20 -7.78 11.82
N GLU A 137 -5.70 -7.67 10.60
CA GLU A 137 -5.30 -8.52 9.48
C GLU A 137 -4.79 -7.67 8.33
N LEU A 138 -3.85 -8.24 7.57
CA LEU A 138 -3.37 -7.69 6.31
C LEU A 138 -4.34 -8.06 5.18
N ASN A 139 -4.42 -7.21 4.16
CA ASN A 139 -5.18 -7.47 2.94
C ASN A 139 -4.86 -8.88 2.42
N PRO A 140 -5.84 -9.78 2.25
CA PRO A 140 -5.57 -11.18 1.90
C PRO A 140 -5.08 -11.37 0.46
N THR A 141 -5.20 -10.32 -0.35
CA THR A 141 -4.86 -10.28 -1.77
C THR A 141 -3.71 -9.30 -1.96
N HIS A 142 -2.51 -9.71 -1.53
CA HIS A 142 -1.30 -8.92 -1.64
C HIS A 142 -0.11 -9.74 -2.14
N VAL A 143 0.86 -9.06 -2.71
CA VAL A 143 2.16 -9.61 -3.14
C VAL A 143 3.26 -8.61 -2.74
N TRP A 144 4.33 -9.13 -2.17
CA TRP A 144 5.53 -8.36 -1.85
C TRP A 144 6.49 -8.40 -3.03
N ALA A 145 7.12 -7.26 -3.31
CA ALA A 145 8.25 -7.18 -4.21
C ALA A 145 9.31 -6.22 -3.66
N THR A 146 10.48 -6.23 -4.28
CA THR A 146 11.55 -5.29 -3.99
C THR A 146 11.95 -4.63 -5.30
N LEU A 147 11.84 -3.30 -5.36
CA LEU A 147 12.25 -2.52 -6.53
C LEU A 147 13.62 -1.90 -6.29
N GLN A 148 14.51 -2.05 -7.25
CA GLN A 148 15.89 -1.64 -7.16
C GLN A 148 16.10 -0.18 -7.60
N THR A 149 15.15 0.39 -8.32
CA THR A 149 15.24 1.72 -8.96
C THR A 149 14.06 2.62 -8.58
N ARG A 150 14.19 3.91 -8.88
CA ARG A 150 13.08 4.88 -8.73
C ARG A 150 12.23 5.02 -10.00
N LEU A 151 12.45 4.20 -11.03
CA LEU A 151 11.77 4.34 -12.32
C LEU A 151 10.24 4.38 -12.16
N LEU A 152 9.73 3.49 -11.30
CA LEU A 152 8.30 3.27 -11.07
C LEU A 152 7.79 3.85 -9.74
N LEU A 153 8.65 4.55 -8.99
CA LEU A 153 8.36 4.99 -7.63
C LEU A 153 8.54 6.51 -7.49
N GLU A 154 7.50 7.21 -7.04
CA GLU A 154 7.59 8.61 -6.63
C GLU A 154 7.81 8.69 -5.11
N THR A 155 8.88 8.04 -4.63
CA THR A 155 9.19 7.95 -3.21
C THR A 155 10.55 8.55 -2.86
N THR A 156 10.65 9.04 -1.62
CA THR A 156 11.93 9.45 -1.01
C THR A 156 12.61 8.31 -0.26
N GLU A 157 11.97 7.15 -0.15
CA GLU A 157 12.55 5.97 0.53
C GLU A 157 13.90 5.54 -0.10
N PRO A 158 14.78 4.93 0.72
CA PRO A 158 16.02 4.36 0.21
C PRO A 158 15.74 3.19 -0.73
N LEU A 159 16.65 2.99 -1.67
CA LEU A 159 16.64 1.84 -2.56
C LEU A 159 17.61 0.76 -2.01
N PRO A 160 17.30 -0.53 -2.18
CA PRO A 160 16.10 -1.06 -2.83
C PRO A 160 14.86 -0.89 -1.93
N ALA A 161 13.73 -0.53 -2.53
CA ALA A 161 12.49 -0.22 -1.82
C ALA A 161 11.60 -1.48 -1.73
N GLU A 162 11.05 -1.73 -0.54
CA GLU A 162 10.03 -2.78 -0.36
C GLU A 162 8.66 -2.25 -0.77
N VAL A 163 7.99 -3.02 -1.62
CA VAL A 163 6.72 -2.62 -2.23
C VAL A 163 5.68 -3.69 -2.01
N LEU A 164 4.48 -3.26 -1.63
CA LEU A 164 3.30 -4.10 -1.48
C LEU A 164 2.33 -3.80 -2.62
N PHE A 165 2.05 -4.80 -3.44
CA PHE A 165 0.93 -4.79 -4.38
C PHE A 165 -0.27 -5.40 -3.69
N PHE A 166 -1.43 -4.77 -3.79
CA PHE A 166 -2.63 -5.27 -3.11
C PHE A 166 -3.88 -4.83 -3.85
N GLN A 167 -4.98 -5.58 -3.69
CA GLN A 167 -6.23 -5.24 -4.36
C GLN A 167 -7.20 -4.47 -3.47
N VAL A 168 -7.80 -3.44 -4.04
CA VAL A 168 -8.90 -2.68 -3.46
C VAL A 168 -9.97 -2.43 -4.52
N ALA A 169 -11.21 -2.84 -4.25
CA ALA A 169 -12.36 -2.49 -5.09
C ALA A 169 -12.18 -2.84 -6.59
N GLY A 170 -11.55 -3.99 -6.87
CA GLY A 170 -11.31 -4.43 -8.25
C GLY A 170 -9.98 -3.98 -8.85
N GLU A 171 -9.25 -3.07 -8.21
CA GLU A 171 -8.01 -2.49 -8.76
C GLU A 171 -6.79 -2.90 -7.96
N VAL A 172 -5.68 -3.17 -8.66
CA VAL A 172 -4.37 -3.39 -8.03
C VAL A 172 -3.72 -2.05 -7.73
N GLN A 173 -3.48 -1.82 -6.44
CA GLN A 173 -2.78 -0.67 -5.89
C GLN A 173 -1.36 -1.07 -5.48
N THR A 174 -0.49 -0.06 -5.35
CA THR A 174 0.91 -0.25 -4.98
C THR A 174 1.24 0.70 -3.82
N ALA A 175 1.89 0.19 -2.78
CA ALA A 175 2.41 0.99 -1.67
C ALA A 175 3.89 0.71 -1.45
N VAL A 176 4.69 1.76 -1.34
CA VAL A 176 6.07 1.65 -0.84
C VAL A 176 6.00 1.57 0.68
N ILE A 177 6.64 0.55 1.25
CA ILE A 177 6.60 0.28 2.68
C ILE A 177 7.91 0.75 3.30
N GLU A 178 7.79 1.61 4.32
CA GLU A 178 8.95 2.05 5.13
C GLU A 178 9.67 0.84 5.74
N THR A 179 10.99 0.93 5.84
CA THR A 179 11.85 -0.18 6.29
C THR A 179 11.45 -0.66 7.70
N GLU A 180 11.05 0.27 8.56
CA GLU A 180 10.63 0.01 9.94
C GLU A 180 9.25 -0.66 10.02
N LEU A 181 8.37 -0.41 9.04
CA LEU A 181 7.02 -0.98 8.98
C LEU A 181 7.00 -2.40 8.40
N ALA A 182 7.89 -2.71 7.47
CA ALA A 182 7.89 -3.96 6.74
C ALA A 182 7.90 -5.22 7.64
N PRO A 183 8.73 -5.33 8.71
CA PRO A 183 8.70 -6.50 9.58
C PRO A 183 7.35 -6.70 10.26
N VAL A 184 6.66 -5.61 10.64
CA VAL A 184 5.34 -5.67 11.27
C VAL A 184 4.32 -6.19 10.29
N LEU A 185 4.29 -5.65 9.06
CA LEU A 185 3.35 -6.11 8.03
C LEU A 185 3.62 -7.56 7.60
N LYS A 186 4.89 -7.94 7.42
CA LYS A 186 5.27 -9.33 7.10
C LYS A 186 4.88 -10.33 8.19
N SER A 187 4.82 -9.91 9.46
CA SER A 187 4.31 -10.77 10.54
C SER A 187 2.83 -11.12 10.37
N LEU A 188 2.04 -10.24 9.74
CA LEU A 188 0.62 -10.44 9.44
C LEU A 188 0.37 -11.35 8.24
N ASN A 189 1.40 -11.65 7.41
CA ASN A 189 1.27 -12.62 6.31
C ASN A 189 0.88 -14.02 6.81
N ARG A 190 1.19 -14.33 8.08
CA ARG A 190 0.88 -15.63 8.72
C ARG A 190 -0.56 -15.70 9.23
N GLY A 191 -1.29 -14.58 9.23
CA GLY A 191 -2.65 -14.48 9.73
C GLY A 191 -2.87 -13.23 10.58
N ALA A 192 -4.12 -13.04 11.00
CA ALA A 192 -4.50 -11.93 11.86
C ALA A 192 -3.76 -12.00 13.21
N LEU A 193 -3.35 -10.85 13.73
CA LEU A 193 -2.68 -10.74 15.02
C LEU A 193 -3.51 -9.89 15.99
N PRO A 194 -3.45 -10.16 17.31
CA PRO A 194 -4.11 -9.33 18.30
C PRO A 194 -3.66 -7.87 18.17
N THR A 195 -4.61 -6.94 18.16
CA THR A 195 -4.35 -5.50 17.98
C THR A 195 -3.26 -4.98 18.91
N ARG A 196 -3.26 -5.39 20.18
CA ARG A 196 -2.23 -5.02 21.16
C ARG A 196 -0.80 -5.41 20.76
N MET A 197 -0.64 -6.54 20.07
CA MET A 197 0.68 -7.01 19.62
C MET A 197 1.17 -6.16 18.47
N VAL A 198 0.31 -5.93 17.47
CA VAL A 198 0.63 -5.06 16.33
C VAL A 198 0.97 -3.65 16.82
N LEU A 199 0.18 -3.08 17.74
CA LEU A 199 0.46 -1.78 18.32
C LEU A 199 1.82 -1.71 19.00
N ARG A 200 2.16 -2.71 19.82
CA ARG A 200 3.47 -2.76 20.47
C ARG A 200 4.61 -2.81 19.45
N HIS A 201 4.43 -3.53 18.35
CA HIS A 201 5.43 -3.60 17.28
C HIS A 201 5.54 -2.28 16.51
N LEU A 202 4.42 -1.62 16.22
CA LEU A 202 4.41 -0.33 15.56
C LEU A 202 5.00 0.78 16.44
N ASP A 203 4.65 0.79 17.73
CA ASP A 203 5.20 1.74 18.71
C ASP A 203 6.72 1.58 18.85
N ALA A 204 7.20 0.34 18.95
CA ALA A 204 8.64 0.05 18.98
C ALA A 204 9.37 0.45 17.68
N ALA A 205 8.70 0.37 16.53
CA ALA A 205 9.29 0.68 15.23
C ALA A 205 9.24 2.18 14.88
N LEU A 206 8.16 2.88 15.25
CA LEU A 206 7.84 4.22 14.76
C LEU A 206 7.75 5.30 15.84
N GLY A 207 7.74 4.92 17.12
CA GLY A 207 7.51 5.83 18.24
C GLY A 207 6.20 6.61 18.05
N ASP A 208 6.23 7.92 18.30
CA ASP A 208 5.04 8.78 18.28
C ASP A 208 4.27 8.80 16.95
N ARG A 209 4.87 8.33 15.84
CA ARG A 209 4.25 8.30 14.50
C ARG A 209 3.39 7.06 14.25
N TRP A 210 3.39 6.06 15.14
CA TRP A 210 2.73 4.79 14.88
C TRP A 210 1.23 4.93 14.62
N LEU A 211 0.57 5.89 15.29
CA LEU A 211 -0.85 6.12 15.19
C LEU A 211 -1.25 6.62 13.80
N ASP A 212 -0.49 7.60 13.28
CA ASP A 212 -0.72 8.18 11.96
C ASP A 212 -0.52 7.12 10.88
N ARG A 213 0.56 6.32 10.99
CA ARG A 213 0.83 5.23 10.04
C ARG A 213 -0.22 4.13 10.07
N LEU A 214 -0.72 3.76 11.25
CA LEU A 214 -1.79 2.77 11.32
C LEU A 214 -3.10 3.31 10.71
N GLN A 215 -3.43 4.58 10.92
CA GLN A 215 -4.58 5.21 10.27
C GLN A 215 -4.44 5.23 8.75
N GLU A 216 -3.25 5.53 8.24
CA GLU A 216 -2.94 5.51 6.81
C GLU A 216 -3.09 4.10 6.22
N LEU A 217 -2.51 3.08 6.86
CA LEU A 217 -2.63 1.68 6.43
C LEU A 217 -4.09 1.18 6.42
N LEU A 218 -4.91 1.64 7.37
CA LEU A 218 -6.35 1.37 7.39
C LEU A 218 -7.10 2.14 6.29
N ALA A 219 -6.75 3.40 6.05
CA ALA A 219 -7.35 4.23 5.00
C ALA A 219 -7.08 3.65 3.61
N LEU A 220 -5.86 3.18 3.37
CA LEU A 220 -5.45 2.50 2.14
C LEU A 220 -6.03 1.09 2.02
N LYS A 221 -6.68 0.56 3.06
CA LYS A 221 -7.18 -0.83 3.13
C LYS A 221 -6.06 -1.85 2.91
N ILE A 222 -4.84 -1.51 3.35
CA ILE A 222 -3.76 -2.48 3.52
C ILE A 222 -4.07 -3.32 4.76
N LEU A 223 -4.63 -2.71 5.80
CA LEU A 223 -5.05 -3.38 7.03
C LEU A 223 -6.58 -3.33 7.21
N ALA A 224 -7.12 -4.32 7.91
CA ALA A 224 -8.48 -4.31 8.43
C ALA A 224 -8.51 -4.75 9.90
N ILE A 225 -9.60 -4.40 10.59
CA ILE A 225 -9.81 -4.74 12.00
C ILE A 225 -11.06 -5.61 12.09
N LYS A 226 -10.85 -6.79 12.66
CA LYS A 226 -11.87 -7.82 12.83
C LYS A 226 -12.62 -7.64 14.16
#